data_AF-A0A7S7LZ97-F1
#
_entry.id   AF-A0A7S7LZ97-F1
#
_cell.length_a   1.000
_cell.length_b   1.000
_cell.length_c   1.000
_cell.angle_alpha   90.00
_cell.angle_beta   90.00
_cell.angle_gamma   90.00
#
_symmetry.space_group_name_H-M   'P 1'
#
loop_
_entity.id
_entity.type
_entity.pdbx_description
1 polymer ?
#
loop_
_entity_poly.entity_id
_entity_poly.type
_entity_poly.pdbx_seq_one_letter_code
_entity_poly.pdbx_strand_id
1 'polypeptide(L)'
;MFNFVSSDWFTITLEIVFLIFIAYDLKKYYETRKKEYIVNIVLTFGFFIWAIVPFYNSYMTWEDRDKTELISTCKKENNETMCNCLDDRIFKEYTYDEFKNLDKNSTDFKAFVKQTKEECLDDSWF
;
A
#
# COMPACT_ATOMS: atom_id res chain seq x y z
N MET A 1 -8.32 9.83 4.17
CA MET A 1 -8.57 9.43 5.58
C MET A 1 -7.79 8.13 5.78
N PHE A 2 -6.79 8.13 6.67
CA PHE A 2 -5.79 7.06 6.92
C PHE A 2 -4.50 7.03 6.06
N ASN A 3 -3.75 8.15 5.99
CA ASN A 3 -2.37 8.17 5.44
C ASN A 3 -1.35 7.33 6.24
N PHE A 4 -1.75 6.78 7.40
CA PHE A 4 -0.94 5.86 8.20
C PHE A 4 -1.06 4.40 7.77
N VAL A 5 -2.15 4.07 7.08
CA VAL A 5 -2.53 2.68 6.75
C VAL A 5 -1.90 2.23 5.42
N SER A 6 -1.41 3.18 4.61
CA SER A 6 -0.61 2.98 3.39
C SER A 6 0.91 2.95 3.64
N SER A 7 1.36 3.02 4.90
CA SER A 7 2.78 2.92 5.23
C SER A 7 3.18 1.44 5.19
N ASP A 8 4.20 1.11 4.41
CA ASP A 8 4.80 -0.23 4.37
C ASP A 8 5.10 -0.76 5.77
N TRP A 9 5.45 0.13 6.70
CA TRP A 9 5.70 -0.20 8.09
C TRP A 9 4.45 -0.68 8.87
N PHE A 10 3.27 -0.15 8.56
CA PHE A 10 2.01 -0.59 9.17
C PHE A 10 1.65 -2.01 8.73
N THR A 11 1.78 -2.30 7.44
CA THR A 11 1.58 -3.64 6.87
C THR A 11 2.56 -4.65 7.45
N ILE A 12 3.86 -4.31 7.48
CA ILE A 12 4.92 -5.14 8.08
C ILE A 12 4.62 -5.40 9.57
N THR A 13 4.19 -4.37 10.31
CA THR A 13 3.85 -4.51 11.73
C THR A 13 2.64 -5.44 11.92
N LEU A 14 1.60 -5.30 11.10
CA LEU A 14 0.43 -6.18 11.13
C LEU A 14 0.81 -7.64 10.84
N GLU A 15 1.63 -7.88 9.81
CA GLU A 15 2.12 -9.23 9.49
C GLU A 15 2.87 -9.86 10.67
N ILE A 16 3.75 -9.10 11.33
CA ILE A 16 4.48 -9.56 12.52
C ILE A 16 3.51 -9.93 13.65
N VAL A 17 2.50 -9.09 13.91
CA VAL A 17 1.49 -9.34 14.94
C VAL A 17 0.69 -10.61 14.63
N PHE A 18 0.29 -10.81 13.38
CA PHE A 18 -0.40 -12.03 12.94
C PHE A 18 0.45 -13.28 13.12
N LEU A 19 1.75 -13.22 12.78
CA LEU A 19 2.67 -14.34 13.00
C LEU A 19 2.82 -14.68 14.49
N ILE A 20 2.87 -13.68 15.37
CA ILE A 20 2.92 -13.89 16.82
C ILE A 20 1.65 -14.58 17.32
N PHE A 21 0.46 -14.15 16.88
CA PHE A 21 -0.80 -14.79 17.26
C PHE A 21 -0.86 -16.25 16.80
N ILE A 22 -0.51 -16.52 15.55
CA ILE A 22 -0.49 -17.89 15.01
C ILE A 22 0.52 -18.75 15.79
N ALA A 23 1.73 -18.24 16.05
CA ALA A 23 2.74 -18.97 16.81
C ALA A 23 2.29 -19.26 18.26
N TYR A 24 1.64 -18.29 18.91
CA TYR A 24 1.08 -18.46 20.25
C TYR A 24 0.00 -19.54 20.27
N ASP A 25 -0.96 -19.46 19.34
CA ASP A 25 -2.05 -20.44 19.26
C ASP A 25 -1.55 -21.83 18.86
N LEU A 26 -0.55 -21.94 17.99
CA LEU A 26 0.11 -23.21 17.65
C LEU A 26 0.80 -23.83 18.87
N LYS A 27 1.55 -23.03 19.63
CA LYS A 27 2.20 -23.48 20.86
C LYS A 27 1.17 -23.98 21.86
N LYS A 28 0.10 -23.20 22.08
CA LYS A 28 -0.98 -23.57 22.98
C LYS A 28 -1.77 -24.79 22.50
N TYR A 29 -1.94 -24.94 21.19
CA TYR A 29 -2.55 -26.12 20.62
C TYR A 29 -1.70 -27.37 20.88
N TYR A 30 -0.38 -27.28 20.74
CA TYR A 30 0.52 -28.42 21.01
C TYR A 30 0.50 -28.82 22.50
N GLU A 31 0.46 -27.84 23.41
CA GLU A 31 0.38 -28.07 24.86
C GLU A 31 -0.96 -28.66 25.30
N THR A 32 -2.08 -28.16 24.75
CA THR A 32 -3.42 -28.42 25.31
C THR A 32 -4.29 -29.33 24.44
N ARG A 33 -3.97 -29.48 23.15
CA ARG A 33 -4.76 -30.15 22.10
C ARG A 33 -6.23 -29.74 22.00
N LYS A 34 -6.58 -28.55 22.51
CA LYS A 34 -7.95 -28.02 22.44
C LYS A 34 -8.24 -27.50 21.03
N LYS A 35 -9.40 -27.86 20.49
CA LYS A 35 -9.85 -27.42 19.15
C LYS A 35 -10.10 -25.91 19.04
N GLU A 36 -10.33 -25.23 20.16
CA GLU A 36 -10.49 -23.78 20.23
C GLU A 36 -9.31 -23.03 19.59
N TYR A 37 -8.07 -23.51 19.80
CA TYR A 37 -6.88 -22.89 19.22
C TYR A 37 -6.80 -23.08 17.70
N ILE A 38 -7.33 -24.18 17.15
CA ILE A 38 -7.44 -24.34 15.69
C ILE A 38 -8.45 -23.32 15.13
N VAL A 39 -9.58 -23.14 15.81
CA VAL A 39 -10.59 -22.17 15.39
C VAL A 39 -10.03 -20.75 15.45
N ASN A 40 -9.26 -20.40 16.48
CA ASN A 40 -8.57 -19.12 16.57
C ASN A 40 -7.58 -18.91 15.42
N ILE A 41 -6.80 -19.93 15.05
CA ILE A 41 -5.88 -19.85 13.90
C ILE A 41 -6.66 -19.58 12.60
N VAL A 42 -7.74 -20.31 12.36
CA VAL A 42 -8.57 -20.12 11.15
C VAL A 42 -9.20 -18.72 11.13
N LEU A 43 -9.72 -18.24 12.26
CA LEU A 43 -10.25 -16.89 12.39
C LEU A 43 -9.17 -15.82 12.15
N THR A 44 -7.96 -16.04 12.67
CA THR A 44 -6.81 -15.17 12.47
C THR A 44 -6.43 -15.08 10.99
N PHE A 45 -6.43 -16.20 10.27
CA PHE A 45 -6.24 -16.20 8.81
C PHE A 45 -7.38 -15.49 8.07
N GLY A 46 -8.63 -15.67 8.49
CA GLY A 46 -9.77 -14.95 7.92
C GLY A 46 -9.64 -13.43 8.10
N PHE A 47 -9.23 -12.99 9.29
CA PHE A 47 -8.94 -11.59 9.58
C PHE A 47 -7.75 -11.05 8.79
N PHE A 48 -6.68 -11.84 8.64
CA PHE A 48 -5.53 -11.49 7.83
C PHE A 48 -5.96 -11.19 6.39
N ILE A 49 -6.71 -12.11 5.77
CA ILE A 49 -7.22 -11.93 4.41
C ILE A 49 -8.14 -10.71 4.34
N TRP A 50 -9.11 -10.58 5.24
CA TRP A 50 -10.03 -9.44 5.23
C TRP A 50 -9.33 -8.08 5.41
N ALA A 51 -8.32 -8.02 6.28
CA ALA A 51 -7.57 -6.81 6.55
C ALA A 51 -6.58 -6.47 5.42
N ILE A 52 -5.92 -7.46 4.82
CA ILE A 52 -4.79 -7.25 3.89
C ILE A 52 -5.20 -7.27 2.41
N VAL A 53 -6.25 -7.98 2.03
CA VAL A 53 -6.77 -7.99 0.64
C VAL A 53 -7.10 -6.60 0.09
N PRO A 54 -7.77 -5.68 0.81
CA PRO A 54 -8.01 -4.34 0.28
C PRO A 54 -6.71 -3.57 -0.02
N PHE A 55 -5.60 -3.85 0.69
CA PHE A 55 -4.28 -3.27 0.42
C PHE A 55 -3.60 -3.87 -0.80
N TYR A 56 -3.72 -5.19 -0.97
CA TYR A 56 -3.18 -5.84 -2.17
C TYR A 56 -3.87 -5.35 -3.44
N ASN A 57 -5.20 -5.15 -3.41
CA ASN A 57 -5.93 -4.66 -4.58
C ASN A 57 -5.55 -3.23 -4.98
N SER A 58 -5.19 -2.35 -4.04
CA SER A 58 -4.75 -0.99 -4.41
C SER A 58 -3.35 -0.97 -5.03
N TYR A 59 -2.44 -1.84 -4.59
CA TYR A 59 -1.04 -1.89 -5.07
C TYR A 59 -0.82 -2.77 -6.32
N MET A 60 -1.60 -3.85 -6.52
CA MET A 60 -1.35 -4.85 -7.57
C MET A 60 -2.10 -4.63 -8.89
N THR A 61 -3.05 -3.70 -8.98
CA THR A 61 -3.79 -3.46 -10.25
C THR A 61 -2.97 -2.81 -11.36
N TRP A 62 -1.73 -2.41 -11.11
CA TRP A 62 -0.88 -1.75 -12.10
C TRP A 62 0.08 -2.76 -12.76
N GLU A 63 -0.13 -3.09 -14.05
CA GLU A 63 0.86 -3.86 -14.83
C GLU A 63 2.15 -3.03 -14.99
N ASP A 64 3.31 -3.69 -15.01
CA ASP A 64 4.63 -3.02 -15.11
C ASP A 64 4.77 -2.17 -16.40
N ARG A 65 3.98 -2.47 -17.43
CA ARG A 65 3.91 -1.67 -18.66
C ARG A 65 3.32 -0.28 -18.43
N ASP A 66 2.29 -0.16 -17.59
CA ASP A 66 1.62 1.10 -17.31
C ASP A 66 2.43 1.99 -16.37
N LYS A 67 3.17 1.38 -15.42
CA LYS A 67 4.15 2.09 -14.58
C LYS A 67 5.24 2.76 -15.43
N THR A 68 5.66 2.10 -16.52
CA THR A 68 6.68 2.62 -17.43
C THR A 68 6.22 3.88 -18.19
N GLU A 69 4.91 4.02 -18.45
CA GLU A 69 4.35 5.19 -19.14
C GLU A 69 4.31 6.44 -18.23
N LEU A 70 4.02 6.27 -16.93
CA LEU A 70 4.10 7.35 -15.93
C LEU A 70 5.55 7.82 -15.69
N ILE A 71 6.46 6.88 -15.51
CA ILE A 71 7.91 7.16 -15.39
C ILE A 71 8.40 7.98 -16.60
N SER A 72 7.83 7.75 -17.79
CA SER A 72 8.19 8.50 -18.99
C SER A 72 7.75 9.98 -18.97
N THR A 73 6.69 10.32 -18.22
CA THR A 73 6.23 11.70 -18.04
C THR A 73 7.23 12.50 -17.21
N CYS A 74 7.84 11.84 -16.23
CA CYS A 74 8.80 12.45 -15.32
C CYS A 74 10.25 12.39 -15.84
N LYS A 75 10.58 11.55 -16.84
CA LYS A 75 11.88 11.56 -17.57
C LYS A 75 12.28 12.90 -18.19
N LYS A 76 11.34 13.83 -18.37
CA LYS A 76 11.66 15.21 -18.82
C LYS A 76 12.22 16.09 -17.70
N GLU A 77 12.00 15.73 -16.44
CA GLU A 77 12.53 16.41 -15.27
C GLU A 77 13.77 15.66 -14.76
N ASN A 78 14.87 16.38 -14.56
CA ASN A 78 16.22 15.81 -14.34
C ASN A 78 16.43 15.23 -12.93
N ASN A 79 15.37 14.98 -12.16
CA ASN A 79 15.43 14.58 -10.75
C ASN A 79 14.69 13.26 -10.52
N GLU A 80 15.42 12.15 -10.60
CA GLU A 80 14.88 10.79 -10.48
C GLU A 80 14.23 10.54 -9.11
N THR A 81 14.74 11.13 -8.03
CA THR A 81 14.20 10.95 -6.67
C THR A 81 12.81 11.56 -6.52
N MET A 82 12.63 12.78 -7.03
CA MET A 82 11.33 13.46 -7.03
C MET A 82 10.31 12.69 -7.87
N CYS A 83 10.73 12.16 -9.03
CA CYS A 83 9.88 11.38 -9.90
C CYS A 83 9.41 10.07 -9.26
N ASN A 84 10.31 9.35 -8.59
CA ASN A 84 9.94 8.14 -7.87
C ASN A 84 8.92 8.43 -6.75
N CYS A 85 9.09 9.54 -6.02
CA CYS A 85 8.15 9.97 -4.98
C CYS A 85 6.77 10.33 -5.55
N LEU A 86 6.74 11.05 -6.68
CA LEU A 86 5.51 11.41 -7.37
C LEU A 86 4.76 10.18 -7.89
N ASP A 87 5.48 9.24 -8.52
CA ASP A 87 4.92 8.00 -9.05
C ASP A 87 4.36 7.13 -7.92
N ASP A 88 5.10 6.97 -6.81
CA ASP A 88 4.66 6.21 -5.64
C ASP A 88 3.39 6.79 -5.00
N ARG A 89 3.28 8.12 -4.97
CA ARG A 89 2.06 8.81 -4.48
C ARG A 89 0.88 8.64 -5.42
N ILE A 90 1.09 8.73 -6.74
CA ILE A 90 0.04 8.50 -7.74
C ILE A 90 -0.50 7.06 -7.64
N PHE A 91 0.40 6.08 -7.51
CA PHE A 91 0.00 4.66 -7.37
C PHE A 91 -0.75 4.37 -6.07
N LYS A 92 -0.50 5.13 -5.00
CA LYS A 92 -1.22 4.98 -3.72
C LYS A 92 -2.58 5.68 -3.70
N GLU A 93 -2.73 6.78 -4.43
CA GLU A 93 -3.98 7.56 -4.43
C GLU A 93 -5.02 6.99 -5.41
N TYR A 94 -4.59 6.47 -6.57
CA TYR A 94 -5.49 6.03 -7.63
C TYR A 94 -5.32 4.56 -7.98
N THR A 95 -6.45 3.85 -8.12
CA THR A 95 -6.44 2.55 -8.79
C THR A 95 -6.17 2.71 -10.30
N TYR A 96 -5.73 1.64 -10.97
CA TYR A 96 -5.41 1.70 -12.40
C TYR A 96 -6.59 2.20 -13.25
N ASP A 97 -7.79 1.67 -13.00
CA ASP A 97 -9.00 2.04 -13.75
C ASP A 97 -9.43 3.49 -13.46
N GLU A 98 -9.23 3.97 -12.24
CA GLU A 98 -9.48 5.38 -11.89
C GLU A 98 -8.47 6.29 -12.56
N PHE A 99 -7.19 5.95 -12.54
CA PHE A 99 -6.13 6.74 -13.17
C PHE A 99 -6.30 6.83 -14.69
N LYS A 100 -6.69 5.71 -15.33
CA LYS A 100 -6.93 5.66 -16.77
C LYS A 100 -8.12 6.51 -17.21
N ASN A 101 -9.18 6.52 -16.41
CA ASN A 101 -10.37 7.32 -16.67
C ASN A 101 -10.28 8.75 -16.10
N LEU A 102 -9.19 9.08 -15.40
CA LEU A 102 -8.97 10.38 -14.82
C LEU A 102 -8.76 11.43 -15.91
N ASP A 103 -9.45 12.56 -15.79
CA ASP A 103 -9.16 13.71 -16.63
C ASP A 103 -7.83 14.36 -16.20
N LYS A 104 -6.76 14.07 -16.95
CA LYS A 104 -5.42 14.62 -16.75
C LYS A 104 -5.37 16.16 -16.88
N ASN A 105 -6.42 16.79 -17.41
CA ASN A 105 -6.54 18.24 -17.51
C ASN A 105 -7.37 18.88 -16.40
N SER A 106 -8.03 18.08 -15.56
CA SER A 106 -8.83 18.55 -14.44
C SER A 106 -8.01 19.42 -13.48
N THR A 107 -8.67 20.40 -12.87
CA THR A 107 -8.08 21.25 -11.84
C THR A 107 -7.61 20.44 -10.64
N ASP A 108 -8.31 19.35 -10.31
CA ASP A 108 -8.03 18.52 -9.14
C ASP A 108 -6.76 17.68 -9.33
N PHE A 109 -6.59 17.06 -10.51
CA PHE A 109 -5.35 16.33 -10.80
C PHE A 109 -4.13 17.25 -10.89
N LYS A 110 -4.28 18.45 -11.47
CA LYS A 110 -3.20 19.45 -11.51
C LYS A 110 -2.84 19.96 -10.12
N ALA A 111 -3.83 20.15 -9.24
CA ALA A 111 -3.60 20.52 -7.86
C ALA A 111 -2.88 19.40 -7.09
N PHE A 112 -3.30 18.15 -7.26
CA PHE A 112 -2.66 16.98 -6.69
C PHE A 112 -1.19 16.87 -7.13
N VAL A 113 -0.91 16.87 -8.44
CA VAL A 113 0.47 16.79 -8.96
C VAL A 113 1.33 17.93 -8.44
N LYS A 114 0.79 19.15 -8.33
CA LYS A 114 1.53 20.29 -7.80
C LYS A 114 1.84 20.14 -6.31
N GLN A 115 0.86 19.78 -5.50
CA GLN A 115 1.04 19.55 -4.06
C GLN A 115 2.02 18.41 -3.80
N THR A 116 1.87 17.29 -4.51
CA THR A 116 2.78 16.16 -4.38
C THR A 116 4.20 16.50 -4.84
N LYS A 117 4.38 17.32 -5.88
CA LYS A 117 5.70 17.82 -6.25
C LYS A 117 6.32 18.69 -5.16
N GLU A 118 5.54 19.57 -4.54
CA GLU A 118 6.01 20.39 -3.41
C GLU A 118 6.38 19.52 -2.20
N GLU A 119 5.56 18.52 -1.86
CA GLU A 119 5.85 17.55 -0.79
C GLU A 119 7.06 16.65 -1.08
N CYS A 120 7.30 16.30 -2.35
CA CYS A 120 8.43 15.47 -2.76
C CYS A 120 9.73 16.26 -2.96
N LEU A 121 9.66 17.59 -3.09
CA LEU A 121 10.81 18.49 -3.15
C LEU A 121 11.21 19.01 -1.77
N ASP A 122 10.26 19.04 -0.84
CA ASP A 122 10.53 19.41 0.54
C ASP A 122 11.14 18.19 1.25
N ASP A 123 12.47 18.15 1.31
CA ASP A 123 13.26 17.22 2.13
C ASP A 123 12.94 17.34 3.65
N SER A 124 11.94 18.14 4.05
CA SER A 124 11.58 18.53 5.41
C SER A 124 10.98 17.42 6.29
N TRP A 125 10.86 16.17 5.82
CA TRP A 125 10.53 15.04 6.69
C TRP A 125 11.58 13.93 6.62
N PHE A 126 12.87 14.31 6.70
CA PHE A 126 13.90 13.56 7.42
C PHE A 126 14.90 14.52 8.08
#